data_AF-A0A8H7A0Y7-F1
#
_entry.id   AF-A0A8H7A0Y7-F1
#
_cell.length_a   1.000
_cell.length_b   1.000
_cell.length_c   1.000
_cell.angle_alpha   90.00
_cell.angle_beta   90.00
_cell.angle_gamma   90.00
#
_symmetry.space_group_name_H-M   'P 1'
#
loop_
_entity.id
_entity.type
_entity.pdbx_description
1 polymer ?
#
loop_
_entity_poly.entity_id
_entity_poly.type
_entity_poly.pdbx_seq_one_letter_code
_entity_poly.pdbx_strand_id
1 'polypeptide(L)'
;MSIIPPAPSSSRGNIVVQPAYFTSNLYVNAIRDDLMTLSHKYIQRYNADSSKPFQLFKDLWQGDGWTWLQFKVFDPRAREAFLDVTLRVFMEGTMQTQSPMKRVVSLFGMYTFFYTQPTSTAPPIHAVSRIPIPIDLLRSLVAMPTFFVTQQLSPLQPYVTYVIQELMKDEVFDILPTSELHPLNPRVLPREYYQAFGTLPSVILAGKRKSGRPSRHEKASKAQDALDKLDKWLVDTSYTPPAHAESTTHQLLSTDPVESRLEYQKDKSELLKNLTVPSPSNEAGQSALEHANQFVLMRVRKLEEDAKKRGLEVGGEGGHLTTLARVEKAAAEINKGGGGILGLSNGAGN
;
A
#
# COMPACT_ATOMS: atom_id res chain seq x y z
N MET A 1 16.27 -0.14 -17.09
CA MET A 1 14.87 -0.31 -16.65
C MET A 1 14.69 -1.75 -16.20
N SER A 2 14.62 -1.98 -14.89
CA SER A 2 14.29 -3.31 -14.35
C SER A 2 12.82 -3.58 -14.62
N ILE A 3 12.50 -4.68 -15.31
CA ILE A 3 11.12 -5.11 -15.54
C ILE A 3 10.58 -5.57 -14.19
N ILE A 4 9.77 -4.74 -13.54
CA ILE A 4 9.07 -5.10 -12.31
C ILE A 4 8.01 -6.13 -12.72
N PRO A 5 8.07 -7.38 -12.24
CA PRO A 5 7.04 -8.36 -12.55
C PRO A 5 5.69 -7.83 -12.07
N PRO A 6 4.59 -8.08 -12.81
CA PRO A 6 3.27 -7.64 -12.39
C PRO A 6 3.00 -8.19 -10.99
N ALA A 7 2.61 -7.30 -10.08
CA ALA A 7 2.29 -7.69 -8.71
C ALA A 7 1.21 -8.78 -8.77
N PRO A 8 1.40 -9.93 -8.09
CA PRO A 8 0.33 -10.91 -8.00
C PRO A 8 -0.88 -10.19 -7.41
N SER A 9 -2.04 -10.33 -8.05
CA SER A 9 -3.31 -9.92 -7.46
C SER A 9 -3.35 -10.50 -6.06
N SER A 10 -3.44 -9.65 -5.03
CA SER A 10 -3.41 -10.10 -3.65
C SER A 10 -4.51 -11.14 -3.50
N SER A 11 -4.14 -12.41 -3.26
CA SER A 11 -5.08 -13.38 -2.75
C SER A 11 -5.69 -12.78 -1.49
N ARG A 12 -7.01 -12.95 -1.33
CA ARG A 12 -7.75 -12.42 -0.17
C ARG A 12 -6.96 -12.70 1.12
N GLY A 13 -6.56 -11.64 1.84
CA GLY A 13 -5.90 -11.75 3.16
C GLY A 13 -4.50 -11.14 3.27
N ASN A 14 -3.79 -10.86 2.17
CA ASN A 14 -2.47 -10.22 2.26
C ASN A 14 -2.59 -8.70 2.46
N ILE A 15 -2.18 -8.21 3.63
CA ILE A 15 -2.09 -6.77 3.93
C ILE A 15 -0.86 -6.22 3.19
N VAL A 16 -1.09 -5.63 2.01
CA VAL A 16 -0.04 -4.92 1.26
C VAL A 16 -0.06 -3.44 1.66
N VAL A 17 1.08 -2.94 2.16
CA VAL A 17 1.26 -1.52 2.47
C VAL A 17 1.17 -0.73 1.17
N GLN A 18 0.27 0.24 1.12
CA GLN A 18 0.11 1.08 -0.06
C GLN A 18 1.36 1.97 -0.25
N PRO A 19 1.91 2.11 -1.47
CA PRO A 19 3.09 2.95 -1.73
C PRO A 19 2.96 4.39 -1.19
N ALA A 20 1.74 4.95 -1.23
CA ALA A 20 1.43 6.28 -0.71
C ALA A 20 1.66 6.44 0.81
N TYR A 21 1.76 5.33 1.56
CA TYR A 21 2.16 5.38 2.97
C TYR A 21 3.59 5.90 3.12
N PHE A 22 4.51 5.50 2.26
CA PHE A 22 5.92 5.91 2.37
C PHE A 22 6.11 7.38 2.03
N THR A 23 5.30 7.97 1.17
CA THR A 23 5.32 9.41 0.90
C THR A 23 4.53 10.24 1.93
N SER A 24 3.83 9.59 2.88
CA SER A 24 3.00 10.26 3.88
C SER A 24 3.80 10.83 5.04
N ASN A 25 3.21 11.80 5.75
CA ASN A 25 3.80 12.39 6.95
C ASN A 25 4.04 11.38 8.07
N LEU A 26 3.27 10.28 8.14
CA LEU A 26 3.46 9.23 9.14
C LEU A 26 4.83 8.55 8.98
N TYR A 27 5.17 8.18 7.76
CA TYR A 27 6.44 7.53 7.47
C TYR A 27 7.59 8.55 7.39
N VAL A 28 7.41 9.62 6.62
CA VAL A 28 8.46 10.62 6.36
C VAL A 28 8.91 11.31 7.65
N ASN A 29 7.99 11.65 8.57
CA ASN A 29 8.39 12.29 9.82
C ASN A 29 9.09 11.29 10.73
N ALA A 30 8.58 10.06 10.85
CA ALA A 30 9.21 9.03 11.67
C ALA A 30 10.67 8.77 11.23
N ILE A 31 10.91 8.57 9.93
CA ILE A 31 12.26 8.32 9.43
C ILE A 31 13.17 9.55 9.56
N ARG A 32 12.63 10.77 9.47
CA ARG A 32 13.38 12.02 9.73
C ARG A 32 13.74 12.15 11.21
N ASP A 33 12.83 11.80 12.12
CA ASP A 33 13.05 11.82 13.56
C ASP A 33 14.09 10.76 13.98
N ASP A 34 14.04 9.57 13.36
CA ASP A 34 15.05 8.54 13.55
C ASP A 34 16.42 9.00 13.06
N LEU A 35 16.51 9.63 11.87
CA LEU A 35 17.75 10.20 11.35
C LEU A 35 18.29 11.34 12.24
N MET A 36 17.40 12.16 12.80
CA MET A 36 17.77 13.19 13.77
C MET A 36 18.35 12.57 15.05
N THR A 37 17.73 11.51 15.55
CA THR A 37 18.19 10.76 16.73
C THR A 37 19.56 10.13 16.49
N LEU A 38 19.74 9.47 15.34
CA LEU A 38 21.02 8.90 14.92
C LEU A 38 22.11 9.99 14.84
N SER A 39 21.76 11.14 14.25
CA SER A 39 22.67 12.29 14.14
C SER A 39 23.07 12.82 15.52
N HIS A 40 22.12 12.95 16.44
CA HIS A 40 22.39 13.44 17.80
C HIS A 40 23.33 12.49 18.56
N LYS A 41 23.05 11.19 18.55
CA LYS A 41 23.90 10.16 19.19
C LYS A 41 25.31 10.15 18.58
N TYR A 42 25.40 10.26 17.25
CA TYR A 42 26.68 10.32 16.56
C TYR A 42 27.50 11.54 16.99
N ILE A 43 26.89 12.73 16.99
CA ILE A 43 27.56 13.96 17.41
C ILE A 43 28.05 13.86 18.86
N GLN A 44 27.20 13.36 19.75
CA GLN A 44 27.55 13.21 21.16
C GLN A 44 28.78 12.31 21.35
N ARG A 45 28.82 11.15 20.69
CA ARG A 45 29.94 10.21 20.82
C ARG A 45 31.18 10.65 20.06
N TYR A 46 31.01 11.26 18.89
CA TYR A 46 32.12 11.78 18.09
C TYR A 46 32.88 12.89 18.82
N ASN A 47 32.17 13.73 19.57
CA ASN A 47 32.79 14.76 20.40
C ASN A 47 33.60 14.18 21.57
N ALA A 48 33.32 12.95 21.99
CA ALA A 48 34.11 12.24 23.00
C ALA A 48 35.31 11.49 22.39
N ASP A 49 35.13 10.86 21.23
CA ASP A 49 36.18 10.18 20.48
C ASP A 49 35.96 10.30 18.96
N SER A 50 36.91 10.92 18.27
CA SER A 50 36.90 11.16 16.83
C SER A 50 37.87 10.26 16.05
N SER A 51 38.48 9.27 16.70
CA SER A 51 39.55 8.44 16.10
C SER A 51 39.08 7.56 14.94
N LYS A 52 37.86 7.00 15.02
CA LYS A 52 37.29 6.11 14.00
C LYS A 52 35.85 6.51 13.64
N PRO A 53 35.66 7.62 12.92
CA PRO A 53 34.35 8.23 12.71
C PRO A 53 33.35 7.31 12.00
N PHE A 54 33.76 6.64 10.92
CA PHE A 54 32.86 5.75 10.20
C PHE A 54 32.57 4.44 10.96
N GLN A 55 33.52 3.94 11.76
CA GLN A 55 33.26 2.79 12.62
C GLN A 55 32.24 3.14 13.70
N LEU A 56 32.40 4.30 14.35
CA LEU A 56 31.41 4.82 15.30
C LEU A 56 30.01 4.92 14.68
N PHE A 57 29.93 5.41 13.43
CA PHE A 57 28.66 5.45 12.69
C PHE A 57 28.06 4.05 12.52
N LYS A 58 28.86 3.06 12.06
CA LYS A 58 28.38 1.68 11.87
C LYS A 58 27.89 1.05 13.18
N ASP A 59 28.58 1.29 14.28
CA ASP A 59 28.20 0.74 15.59
C ASP A 59 26.84 1.32 16.04
N LEU A 60 26.61 2.62 15.82
CA LEU A 60 25.32 3.25 16.08
C LEU A 60 24.23 2.76 15.11
N TRP A 61 24.55 2.64 13.83
CA TRP A 61 23.65 2.13 12.78
C TRP A 61 23.14 0.74 13.13
N GLN A 62 24.04 -0.16 13.53
CA GLN A 62 23.69 -1.52 13.95
C GLN A 62 22.94 -1.52 15.29
N GLY A 63 23.40 -0.75 16.27
CA GLY A 63 22.80 -0.66 17.60
C GLY A 63 21.37 -0.12 17.60
N ASP A 64 21.06 0.85 16.73
CA ASP A 64 19.73 1.41 16.56
C ASP A 64 18.85 0.58 15.61
N GLY A 65 19.37 -0.52 15.06
CA GLY A 65 18.61 -1.48 14.26
C GLY A 65 18.39 -1.09 12.80
N TRP A 66 19.09 -0.08 12.27
CA TRP A 66 18.96 0.38 10.89
C TRP A 66 19.28 -0.71 9.86
N THR A 67 20.17 -1.66 10.20
CA THR A 67 20.48 -2.83 9.37
C THR A 67 19.22 -3.64 9.02
N TRP A 68 18.23 -3.67 9.91
CA TRP A 68 16.99 -4.44 9.72
C TRP A 68 15.94 -3.67 8.92
N LEU A 69 16.12 -2.37 8.70
CA LEU A 69 15.18 -1.53 7.97
C LEU A 69 14.96 -2.05 6.55
N GLN A 70 16.00 -2.58 5.92
CA GLN A 70 15.97 -3.20 4.58
C GLN A 70 14.96 -4.36 4.46
N PHE A 71 14.55 -4.98 5.58
CA PHE A 71 13.67 -6.15 5.61
C PHE A 71 12.24 -5.83 6.05
N LYS A 72 11.87 -4.55 6.14
CA LYS A 72 10.51 -4.15 6.55
C LYS A 72 9.47 -4.30 5.45
N VAL A 73 9.88 -4.28 4.19
CA VAL A 73 8.97 -4.26 3.02
C VAL A 73 9.48 -5.21 1.94
N PHE A 74 8.69 -6.24 1.63
CA PHE A 74 9.03 -7.25 0.62
C PHE A 74 8.17 -7.17 -0.64
N ASP A 75 6.97 -6.60 -0.56
CA ASP A 75 6.12 -6.39 -1.74
C ASP A 75 6.83 -5.46 -2.73
N PRO A 76 6.96 -5.81 -4.03
CA PRO A 76 7.79 -5.06 -4.97
C PRO A 76 7.41 -3.59 -5.08
N ARG A 77 6.11 -3.28 -5.15
CA ARG A 77 5.63 -1.92 -5.38
C ARG A 77 5.75 -1.05 -4.13
N ALA A 78 5.41 -1.61 -2.98
CA ALA A 78 5.61 -0.96 -1.70
C ALA A 78 7.10 -0.72 -1.44
N ARG A 79 7.94 -1.71 -1.80
CA ARG A 79 9.38 -1.68 -1.57
C ARG A 79 10.09 -0.63 -2.40
N GLU A 80 9.75 -0.48 -3.67
CA GLU A 80 10.27 0.58 -4.54
C GLU A 80 10.04 1.96 -3.88
N ALA A 81 8.79 2.27 -3.52
CA ALA A 81 8.45 3.54 -2.86
C ALA A 81 9.16 3.71 -1.49
N PHE A 82 9.27 2.64 -0.71
CA PHE A 82 10.01 2.64 0.55
C PHE A 82 11.48 2.99 0.35
N LEU A 83 12.18 2.34 -0.59
CA LEU A 83 13.59 2.57 -0.86
C LEU A 83 13.82 3.98 -1.41
N ASP A 84 13.03 4.39 -2.40
CA ASP A 84 13.12 5.71 -3.02
C ASP A 84 12.92 6.84 -2.00
N VAL A 85 11.88 6.74 -1.17
CA VAL A 85 11.63 7.76 -0.15
C VAL A 85 12.71 7.77 0.93
N THR A 86 13.17 6.60 1.37
CA THR A 86 14.20 6.51 2.43
C THR A 86 15.54 7.08 1.94
N LEU A 87 15.98 6.71 0.74
CA LEU A 87 17.18 7.27 0.11
C LEU A 87 17.05 8.77 -0.12
N ARG A 88 15.87 9.24 -0.52
CA ARG A 88 15.59 10.67 -0.65
C ARG A 88 15.66 11.42 0.68
N VAL A 89 15.15 10.86 1.79
CA VAL A 89 15.28 11.50 3.11
C VAL A 89 16.75 11.63 3.52
N PHE A 90 17.58 10.61 3.27
CA PHE A 90 19.01 10.74 3.50
C PHE A 90 19.64 11.84 2.63
N MET A 91 19.27 11.92 1.35
CA MET A 91 19.73 12.96 0.45
C MET A 91 19.34 14.38 0.93
N GLU A 92 18.09 14.58 1.37
CA GLU A 92 17.64 15.84 1.99
C GLU A 92 18.51 16.21 3.21
N GLY A 93 18.98 15.22 3.96
CA GLY A 93 19.92 15.40 5.07
C GLY A 93 21.33 15.88 4.65
N THR A 94 21.72 15.67 3.39
CA THR A 94 23.03 16.10 2.85
C THR A 94 23.06 17.54 2.34
N MET A 95 21.89 18.20 2.27
CA MET A 95 21.73 19.56 1.75
C MET A 95 22.53 20.59 2.56
N GLN A 96 22.93 21.69 1.92
CA GLN A 96 23.73 22.77 2.55
C GLN A 96 23.02 23.47 3.71
N THR A 97 21.69 23.41 3.76
CA THR A 97 20.88 23.99 4.83
C THR A 97 21.01 23.23 6.16
N GLN A 98 21.55 22.01 6.14
CA GLN A 98 21.76 21.19 7.34
C GLN A 98 23.12 21.46 7.98
N SER A 99 23.24 21.16 9.27
CA SER A 99 24.53 21.28 9.97
C SER A 99 25.59 20.35 9.38
N PRO A 100 26.89 20.72 9.40
CA PRO A 100 27.97 19.90 8.82
C PRO A 100 27.95 18.45 9.28
N MET A 101 27.75 18.20 10.58
CA MET A 101 27.67 16.85 11.13
C MET A 101 26.47 16.06 10.61
N LYS A 102 25.29 16.68 10.55
CA LYS A 102 24.08 16.02 10.03
C LYS A 102 24.25 15.64 8.55
N ARG A 103 24.92 16.49 7.76
CA ARG A 103 25.25 16.18 6.36
C ARG A 103 26.12 14.92 6.25
N VAL A 104 27.12 14.78 7.11
CA VAL A 104 27.99 13.60 7.16
C VAL A 104 27.22 12.34 7.58
N VAL A 105 26.44 12.41 8.66
CA VAL A 105 25.64 11.25 9.11
C VAL A 105 24.64 10.82 8.03
N SER A 106 24.01 11.78 7.37
CA SER A 106 23.04 11.49 6.29
C SER A 106 23.73 10.87 5.07
N LEU A 107 24.94 11.32 4.73
CA LEU A 107 25.75 10.72 3.66
C LEU A 107 26.19 9.29 4.01
N PHE A 108 26.66 9.06 5.24
CA PHE A 108 27.01 7.71 5.70
C PHE A 108 25.79 6.79 5.72
N GLY A 109 24.63 7.30 6.13
CA GLY A 109 23.35 6.61 6.06
C GLY A 109 22.95 6.25 4.63
N MET A 110 23.01 7.20 3.70
CA MET A 110 22.72 6.98 2.29
C MET A 110 23.63 5.90 1.69
N TYR A 111 24.94 6.02 1.89
CA TYR A 111 25.94 5.06 1.42
C TYR A 111 25.68 3.67 2.00
N THR A 112 25.55 3.57 3.33
CA THR A 112 25.39 2.28 4.00
C THR A 112 24.07 1.63 3.61
N PHE A 113 22.97 2.40 3.57
CA PHE A 113 21.68 1.88 3.15
C PHE A 113 21.70 1.40 1.70
N PHE A 114 22.28 2.18 0.77
CA PHE A 114 22.34 1.81 -0.64
C PHE A 114 23.13 0.51 -0.88
N TYR A 115 24.32 0.37 -0.30
CA TYR A 115 25.20 -0.79 -0.52
C TYR A 115 24.81 -2.04 0.29
N THR A 116 23.94 -1.92 1.31
CA THR A 116 23.46 -3.06 2.10
C THR A 116 22.12 -3.61 1.63
N GLN A 117 21.61 -3.14 0.49
CA GLN A 117 20.40 -3.68 -0.10
C GLN A 117 20.57 -5.17 -0.45
N PRO A 118 19.58 -6.03 -0.17
CA PRO A 118 19.63 -7.44 -0.53
C PRO A 118 19.47 -7.63 -2.04
N THR A 119 20.50 -8.11 -2.73
CA THR A 119 20.53 -8.29 -4.20
C THR A 119 20.56 -9.76 -4.66
N SER A 120 20.87 -10.70 -3.77
CA SER A 120 20.94 -12.14 -4.07
C SER A 120 19.95 -12.92 -3.20
N THR A 121 18.66 -12.74 -3.48
CA THR A 121 17.56 -13.36 -2.71
C THR A 121 16.71 -14.25 -3.60
N ALA A 122 16.14 -15.31 -3.00
CA ALA A 122 15.21 -16.23 -3.64
C ALA A 122 13.96 -16.35 -2.74
N PRO A 123 12.78 -15.81 -3.16
CA PRO A 123 12.52 -15.11 -4.41
C PRO A 123 13.25 -13.75 -4.52
N PRO A 124 13.49 -13.24 -5.75
CA PRO A 124 14.16 -11.96 -5.95
C PRO A 124 13.39 -10.81 -5.32
N ILE A 125 14.08 -10.02 -4.50
CA ILE A 125 13.56 -8.80 -3.88
C ILE A 125 14.06 -7.59 -4.67
N HIS A 126 13.19 -6.59 -4.88
CA HIS A 126 13.56 -5.36 -5.59
C HIS A 126 14.70 -4.61 -4.87
N ALA A 127 15.67 -4.10 -5.61
CA ALA A 127 16.71 -3.21 -5.09
C ALA A 127 16.85 -2.01 -6.03
N VAL A 128 17.07 -0.84 -5.44
CA VAL A 128 17.29 0.40 -6.19
C VAL A 128 18.72 0.40 -6.69
N SER A 129 18.87 0.54 -8.00
CA SER A 129 20.18 0.63 -8.66
C SER A 129 20.75 2.03 -8.69
N ARG A 130 19.89 3.06 -8.67
CA ARG A 130 20.30 4.46 -8.81
C ARG A 130 19.41 5.40 -8.01
N ILE A 131 20.00 6.49 -7.53
CA ILE A 131 19.38 7.52 -6.70
C ILE A 131 19.20 8.78 -7.56
N PRO A 132 17.97 9.27 -7.77
CA PRO A 132 17.74 10.51 -8.51
C PRO A 132 18.28 11.71 -7.72
N ILE A 133 19.16 12.53 -8.30
CA ILE A 133 19.73 13.72 -7.62
C ILE A 133 19.77 14.95 -8.55
N PRO A 134 19.23 16.10 -8.13
CA PRO A 134 19.42 17.36 -8.83
C PRO A 134 20.90 17.75 -8.98
N ILE A 135 21.27 18.26 -10.16
CA ILE A 135 22.68 18.57 -10.49
C ILE A 135 23.34 19.56 -9.51
N ASP A 136 22.60 20.53 -8.98
CA ASP A 136 23.06 21.48 -7.98
C ASP A 136 23.32 20.82 -6.61
N LEU A 137 22.48 19.87 -6.21
CA LEU A 137 22.70 19.08 -5.01
C LEU A 137 23.90 18.15 -5.15
N LEU A 138 24.10 17.54 -6.33
CA LEU A 138 25.29 16.75 -6.62
C LEU A 138 26.57 17.58 -6.51
N ARG A 139 26.60 18.79 -7.10
CA ARG A 139 27.75 19.71 -6.98
C ARG A 139 28.04 20.05 -5.52
N SER A 140 26.99 20.33 -4.74
CA SER A 140 27.08 20.60 -3.32
C SER A 140 27.62 19.40 -2.51
N LEU A 141 27.19 18.19 -2.87
CA LEU A 141 27.64 16.95 -2.25
C LEU A 141 29.13 16.72 -2.53
N VAL A 142 29.56 16.83 -3.79
CA VAL A 142 30.97 16.66 -4.19
C VAL A 142 31.87 17.72 -3.55
N ALA A 143 31.39 18.95 -3.38
CA ALA A 143 32.12 20.01 -2.68
C ALA A 143 32.18 19.80 -1.15
N MET A 144 31.37 18.91 -0.58
CA MET A 144 31.23 18.76 0.88
C MET A 144 32.56 18.62 1.65
N PRO A 145 33.53 17.78 1.22
CA PRO A 145 34.77 17.59 1.97
C PRO A 145 35.63 18.85 2.10
N THR A 146 35.48 19.83 1.20
CA THR A 146 36.28 21.07 1.24
C THR A 146 35.88 22.00 2.38
N PHE A 147 34.68 21.81 2.95
CA PHE A 147 34.18 22.62 4.08
C PHE A 147 34.65 22.11 5.44
N PHE A 148 35.28 20.93 5.54
CA PHE A 148 35.74 20.33 6.81
C PHE A 148 37.16 20.77 7.18
N VAL A 149 37.37 22.08 7.26
CA VAL A 149 38.68 22.69 7.56
C VAL A 149 38.90 22.83 9.08
N THR A 150 37.84 22.84 9.88
CA THR A 150 37.96 22.98 11.33
C THR A 150 38.57 21.73 11.96
N GLN A 151 39.35 21.92 13.04
CA GLN A 151 40.05 20.82 13.74
C GLN A 151 39.11 19.68 14.16
N GLN A 152 37.86 20.01 14.51
CA GLN A 152 36.84 19.02 14.91
C GLN A 152 36.29 18.21 13.73
N LEU A 153 36.19 18.79 12.53
CA LEU A 153 35.59 18.15 11.35
C LEU A 153 36.62 17.53 10.42
N SER A 154 37.89 17.97 10.48
CA SER A 154 38.99 17.47 9.68
C SER A 154 39.11 15.94 9.67
N PRO A 155 38.92 15.19 10.80
CA PRO A 155 38.96 13.73 10.78
C PRO A 155 37.88 13.07 9.90
N LEU A 156 36.78 13.76 9.58
CA LEU A 156 35.70 13.24 8.72
C LEU A 156 36.02 13.35 7.23
N GLN A 157 36.88 14.29 6.85
CA GLN A 157 37.20 14.60 5.47
C GLN A 157 37.59 13.36 4.63
N PRO A 158 38.54 12.51 5.04
CA PRO A 158 38.93 11.34 4.23
C PRO A 158 37.77 10.35 4.04
N TYR A 159 36.95 10.13 5.07
CA TYR A 159 35.80 9.22 4.99
C TYR A 159 34.71 9.73 4.07
N VAL A 160 34.39 11.02 4.16
CA VAL A 160 33.39 11.66 3.28
C VAL A 160 33.87 11.66 1.84
N THR A 161 35.16 11.94 1.62
CA THR A 161 35.78 11.88 0.30
C THR A 161 35.68 10.48 -0.30
N TYR A 162 36.05 9.46 0.47
CA TYR A 162 35.97 8.06 0.04
C TYR A 162 34.54 7.66 -0.32
N VAL A 163 33.56 7.96 0.55
CA VAL A 163 32.15 7.62 0.32
C VAL A 163 31.62 8.27 -0.95
N ILE A 164 31.89 9.57 -1.17
CA ILE A 164 31.47 10.26 -2.39
C ILE A 164 32.14 9.65 -3.63
N GLN A 165 33.44 9.34 -3.55
CA GLN A 165 34.17 8.75 -4.66
C GLN A 165 33.61 7.38 -5.06
N GLU A 166 33.30 6.49 -4.11
CA GLU A 166 32.67 5.21 -4.42
C GLU A 166 31.28 5.38 -5.03
N LEU A 167 30.43 6.28 -4.48
CA LEU A 167 29.11 6.56 -5.07
C LEU A 167 29.20 7.10 -6.52
N MET A 168 30.22 7.92 -6.80
CA MET A 168 30.46 8.44 -8.15
C MET A 168 31.01 7.39 -9.10
N LYS A 169 31.95 6.56 -8.63
CA LYS A 169 32.60 5.49 -9.39
C LYS A 169 31.60 4.42 -9.85
N ASP A 170 30.67 4.06 -8.97
CA ASP A 170 29.65 3.05 -9.25
C ASP A 170 28.41 3.64 -9.97
N GLU A 171 28.48 4.90 -10.43
CA GLU A 171 27.40 5.61 -11.13
C GLU A 171 26.04 5.54 -10.42
N VAL A 172 26.07 5.69 -9.08
CA VAL A 172 24.88 5.54 -8.23
C VAL A 172 23.83 6.61 -8.49
N PHE A 173 24.19 7.74 -9.11
CA PHE A 173 23.30 8.88 -9.25
C PHE A 173 22.66 9.01 -10.64
N ASP A 174 21.33 9.11 -10.68
CA ASP A 174 20.61 9.58 -11.86
C ASP A 174 20.50 11.11 -11.80
N ILE A 175 21.24 11.80 -12.66
CA ILE A 175 21.35 13.26 -12.63
C ILE A 175 20.07 13.88 -13.18
N LEU A 176 19.41 14.67 -12.33
CA LEU A 176 18.23 15.44 -12.65
C LEU A 176 18.57 16.92 -12.95
N PRO A 177 17.66 17.67 -13.59
CA PRO A 177 17.78 19.12 -13.71
C PRO A 177 17.92 19.81 -12.36
N THR A 178 18.17 21.13 -12.37
CA THR A 178 18.35 21.90 -11.13
C THR A 178 17.14 21.82 -10.21
N SER A 179 17.37 21.88 -8.89
CA SER A 179 16.31 21.78 -7.87
C SER A 179 15.18 22.81 -8.03
N GLU A 180 15.48 23.97 -8.63
CA GLU A 180 14.51 25.03 -8.95
C GLU A 180 13.41 24.58 -9.92
N LEU A 181 13.72 23.60 -10.78
CA LEU A 181 12.75 23.00 -11.71
C LEU A 181 11.90 21.91 -11.07
N HIS A 182 12.13 21.63 -9.78
CA HIS A 182 11.38 20.64 -9.01
C HIS A 182 11.31 19.25 -9.68
N PRO A 183 12.46 18.66 -10.07
CA PRO A 183 12.47 17.44 -10.88
C PRO A 183 12.14 16.16 -10.08
N LEU A 184 12.15 16.23 -8.74
CA LEU A 184 11.84 15.10 -7.88
C LEU A 184 10.33 14.85 -7.81
N ASN A 185 9.94 13.57 -7.74
CA ASN A 185 8.56 13.15 -7.56
C ASN A 185 8.41 12.35 -6.26
N PRO A 186 7.54 12.75 -5.31
CA PRO A 186 6.78 14.01 -5.28
C PRO A 186 7.68 15.25 -5.19
N ARG A 187 7.18 16.44 -5.53
CA ARG A 187 8.01 17.66 -5.44
C ARG A 187 8.55 17.92 -4.01
N VAL A 188 7.71 17.70 -3.00
CA VAL A 188 8.06 17.87 -1.58
C VAL A 188 7.61 16.64 -0.80
N LEU A 189 8.40 16.25 0.20
CA LEU A 189 8.02 15.25 1.20
C LEU A 189 7.71 15.92 2.56
N PRO A 190 6.65 15.51 3.26
CA PRO A 190 5.65 14.51 2.86
C PRO A 190 4.66 15.03 1.82
N ARG A 191 4.10 14.12 1.02
CA ARG A 191 3.03 14.40 0.05
C ARG A 191 1.65 14.24 0.68
N GLU A 192 1.40 13.10 1.32
CA GLU A 192 0.15 12.80 2.00
C GLU A 192 0.22 13.21 3.47
N TYR A 193 -0.84 13.86 3.96
CA TYR A 193 -0.97 14.20 5.38
C TYR A 193 -2.08 13.35 5.98
N TYR A 194 -1.72 12.51 6.95
CA TYR A 194 -2.68 11.83 7.79
C TYR A 194 -3.35 12.86 8.70
N GLN A 195 -4.65 13.02 8.52
CA GLN A 195 -5.49 13.79 9.43
C GLN A 195 -6.26 12.82 10.32
N ALA A 196 -5.97 12.84 11.62
CA ALA A 196 -6.74 12.07 12.58
C ALA A 196 -8.21 12.53 12.54
N PHE A 197 -9.15 11.58 12.60
CA PHE A 197 -10.61 11.81 12.52
C PHE A 197 -11.20 12.69 13.66
N GLY A 198 -10.37 13.32 14.49
CA GLY A 198 -10.74 14.22 15.58
C GLY A 198 -10.49 15.71 15.32
N THR A 199 -9.71 16.09 14.30
CA THR A 199 -9.23 17.48 14.06
C THR A 199 -9.66 18.05 12.72
N LEU A 200 -10.89 17.75 12.29
CA LEU A 200 -11.54 18.57 11.25
C LEU A 200 -12.11 19.83 11.94
N PRO A 201 -11.74 21.05 11.51
CA PRO A 201 -12.48 22.24 11.88
C PRO A 201 -13.95 22.03 11.45
N SER A 202 -14.89 22.21 12.37
CA SER A 202 -16.34 22.07 12.17
C SER A 202 -16.93 22.93 11.04
N VAL A 203 -16.12 23.69 10.31
CA VAL A 203 -16.51 24.68 9.31
C VAL A 203 -16.87 24.03 7.95
N ILE A 204 -16.30 22.86 7.59
CA ILE A 204 -16.58 22.23 6.28
C ILE A 204 -17.87 21.37 6.30
N LEU A 205 -18.42 21.08 7.49
CA LEU A 205 -19.64 20.27 7.62
C LEU A 205 -20.94 21.09 7.73
N ALA A 206 -20.87 22.42 7.56
CA ALA A 206 -22.05 23.30 7.50
C ALA A 206 -22.81 23.21 6.16
N GLY A 207 -22.40 22.33 5.23
CA GLY A 207 -23.26 21.89 4.15
C GLY A 207 -24.35 20.99 4.70
N LYS A 208 -25.58 21.51 4.83
CA LYS A 208 -26.82 20.83 5.24
C LYS A 208 -26.71 19.30 5.12
N ARG A 209 -26.50 18.61 6.25
CA ARG A 209 -26.51 17.15 6.30
C ARG A 209 -27.86 16.68 5.76
N LYS A 210 -27.84 15.94 4.65
CA LYS A 210 -29.05 15.29 4.11
C LYS A 210 -29.66 14.42 5.21
N SER A 211 -30.94 14.64 5.51
CA SER A 211 -31.72 13.84 6.45
C SER A 211 -31.56 12.35 6.09
N GLY A 212 -31.25 11.51 7.09
CA GLY A 212 -31.11 10.06 6.91
C GLY A 212 -29.68 9.50 6.93
N ARG A 213 -28.61 10.33 7.04
CA ARG A 213 -27.25 9.80 7.24
C ARG A 213 -27.00 9.52 8.73
N PRO A 214 -26.70 8.26 9.14
CA PRO A 214 -26.49 7.92 10.54
C PRO A 214 -25.40 8.79 11.18
N SER A 215 -25.67 9.23 12.41
CA SER A 215 -24.77 10.10 13.16
C SER A 215 -23.45 9.39 13.51
N ARG A 216 -22.42 10.15 13.90
CA ARG A 216 -21.12 9.58 14.31
C ARG A 216 -21.28 8.64 15.51
N HIS A 217 -22.19 8.98 16.43
CA HIS A 217 -22.52 8.14 17.57
C HIS A 217 -23.21 6.84 17.13
N GLU A 218 -24.18 6.92 16.22
CA GLU A 218 -24.85 5.72 15.67
C GLU A 218 -23.89 4.82 14.90
N LYS A 219 -22.89 5.37 14.20
CA LYS A 219 -21.87 4.56 13.53
C LYS A 219 -20.94 3.87 14.53
N ALA A 220 -20.53 4.57 15.59
CA ALA A 220 -19.69 3.99 16.63
C ALA A 220 -20.44 2.90 17.40
N SER A 221 -21.69 3.17 17.78
CA SER A 221 -22.57 2.19 18.43
C SER A 221 -22.84 0.99 17.51
N LYS A 222 -23.11 1.18 16.21
CA LYS A 222 -23.24 0.06 15.27
C LYS A 222 -21.96 -0.73 15.08
N ALA A 223 -20.80 -0.08 15.12
CA ALA A 223 -19.51 -0.78 15.03
C ALA A 223 -19.25 -1.60 16.30
N GLN A 224 -19.62 -1.07 17.47
CA GLN A 224 -19.50 -1.77 18.74
C GLN A 224 -20.48 -2.95 18.83
N ASP A 225 -21.74 -2.75 18.46
CA ASP A 225 -22.72 -3.85 18.31
C ASP A 225 -22.24 -4.93 17.33
N ALA A 226 -21.54 -4.55 16.27
CA ALA A 226 -20.98 -5.50 15.31
C ALA A 226 -19.80 -6.29 15.89
N LEU A 227 -18.96 -5.65 16.71
CA LEU A 227 -17.89 -6.32 17.44
C LEU A 227 -18.46 -7.27 18.50
N ASP A 228 -19.45 -6.85 19.27
CA ASP A 228 -20.08 -7.69 20.29
C ASP A 228 -20.78 -8.91 19.66
N LYS A 229 -21.40 -8.74 18.48
CA LYS A 229 -21.96 -9.85 17.69
C LYS A 229 -20.89 -10.78 17.13
N LEU A 230 -19.76 -10.23 16.69
CA LEU A 230 -18.63 -11.04 16.23
C LEU A 230 -18.06 -11.87 17.39
N ASP A 231 -17.88 -11.25 18.56
CA ASP A 231 -17.32 -11.91 19.73
C ASP A 231 -18.23 -13.04 20.22
N LYS A 232 -19.54 -12.77 20.28
CA LYS A 232 -20.56 -13.79 20.56
C LYS A 232 -20.53 -14.92 19.52
N TRP A 233 -20.42 -14.58 18.24
CA TRP A 233 -20.33 -15.58 17.17
C TRP A 233 -19.04 -16.41 17.24
N LEU A 234 -17.91 -15.80 17.62
CA LEU A 234 -16.65 -16.51 17.83
C LEU A 234 -16.79 -17.53 18.96
N VAL A 235 -17.42 -17.16 20.07
CA VAL A 235 -17.72 -18.07 21.18
C VAL A 235 -18.62 -19.22 20.74
N ASP A 236 -19.71 -18.92 20.02
CA ASP A 236 -20.68 -19.92 19.55
C ASP A 236 -20.09 -20.90 18.50
N THR A 237 -19.03 -20.50 17.78
CA THR A 237 -18.40 -21.29 16.71
C THR A 237 -17.04 -21.89 17.07
N SER A 238 -16.62 -21.74 18.33
CA SER A 238 -15.39 -22.33 18.87
C SER A 238 -15.63 -23.78 19.29
N TYR A 239 -14.89 -24.74 18.72
CA TYR A 239 -14.83 -26.12 19.22
C TYR A 239 -13.42 -26.43 19.73
N THR A 240 -13.31 -27.17 20.83
CA THR A 240 -12.04 -27.68 21.35
C THR A 240 -11.78 -29.07 20.74
N PRO A 241 -10.78 -29.24 19.85
CA PRO A 241 -10.46 -30.56 19.32
C PRO A 241 -9.92 -31.47 20.44
N PRO A 242 -10.16 -32.80 20.39
CA PRO A 242 -9.64 -33.71 21.40
C PRO A 242 -8.10 -33.76 21.41
N ALA A 243 -7.56 -33.42 22.59
CA ALA A 243 -6.27 -33.72 23.21
C ALA A 243 -4.91 -33.49 22.51
N HIS A 244 -4.77 -33.24 21.19
CA HIS A 244 -3.43 -33.11 20.58
C HIS A 244 -3.20 -31.98 19.56
N ALA A 245 -3.96 -30.89 19.59
CA ALA A 245 -3.66 -29.70 18.78
C ALA A 245 -3.84 -28.40 19.57
N GLU A 246 -2.76 -27.65 19.76
CA GLU A 246 -2.70 -26.38 20.51
C GLU A 246 -3.29 -25.16 19.75
N SER A 247 -4.30 -25.36 18.90
CA SER A 247 -4.92 -24.25 18.18
C SER A 247 -6.43 -24.43 18.06
N THR A 248 -7.17 -23.46 18.60
CA THR A 248 -8.61 -23.29 18.37
C THR A 248 -8.83 -22.94 16.89
N THR A 249 -9.22 -23.93 16.08
CA THR A 249 -9.69 -23.73 14.71
C THR A 249 -11.22 -23.63 14.70
N HIS A 250 -11.74 -22.53 14.16
CA HIS A 250 -13.19 -22.34 14.01
C HIS A 250 -13.77 -23.35 13.01
N GLN A 251 -14.90 -23.97 13.35
CA GLN A 251 -15.53 -25.04 12.58
C GLN A 251 -15.77 -24.65 11.10
N LEU A 252 -16.13 -23.38 10.84
CA LEU A 252 -16.38 -22.84 9.50
C LEU A 252 -15.13 -22.55 8.65
N LEU A 253 -13.93 -22.52 9.25
CA LEU A 253 -12.67 -22.50 8.48
C LEU A 253 -12.26 -23.90 8.03
N SER A 254 -12.81 -24.94 8.67
CA SER A 254 -12.52 -26.35 8.38
C SER A 254 -13.58 -27.06 7.54
N THR A 255 -14.83 -26.56 7.54
CA THR A 255 -15.92 -27.13 6.74
C THR A 255 -16.47 -26.08 5.78
N ASP A 256 -16.45 -26.38 4.48
CA ASP A 256 -17.16 -25.59 3.48
C ASP A 256 -18.61 -25.37 3.93
N PRO A 257 -19.19 -24.17 3.71
CA PRO A 257 -20.55 -23.85 4.14
C PRO A 257 -21.58 -24.49 3.19
N VAL A 258 -21.57 -25.83 3.12
CA VAL A 258 -22.39 -26.63 2.20
C VAL A 258 -23.87 -26.46 2.55
N GLU A 259 -24.23 -26.48 3.83
CA GLU A 259 -25.63 -26.36 4.28
C GLU A 259 -26.23 -24.98 3.97
N SER A 260 -25.53 -23.89 4.30
CA SER A 260 -26.03 -22.54 4.01
C SER A 260 -26.04 -22.23 2.51
N ARG A 261 -25.14 -22.84 1.72
CA ARG A 261 -25.20 -22.78 0.25
C ARG A 261 -26.43 -23.50 -0.28
N LEU A 262 -26.77 -24.66 0.26
CA LEU A 262 -27.97 -25.43 -0.14
C LEU A 262 -29.25 -24.70 0.25
N GLU A 263 -29.30 -24.09 1.43
CA GLU A 263 -30.42 -23.27 1.90
C GLU A 263 -30.60 -22.03 1.01
N TYR A 264 -29.53 -21.30 0.71
CA TYR A 264 -29.56 -20.19 -0.25
C TYR A 264 -30.05 -20.62 -1.64
N GLN A 265 -29.60 -21.77 -2.14
CA GLN A 265 -30.04 -22.29 -3.43
C GLN A 265 -31.54 -22.64 -3.42
N LYS A 266 -32.03 -23.21 -2.33
CA LYS A 266 -33.45 -23.53 -2.14
C LYS A 266 -34.28 -22.25 -2.12
N ASP A 267 -33.94 -21.29 -1.27
CA ASP A 267 -34.66 -20.02 -1.13
C ASP A 267 -34.65 -19.21 -2.43
N LYS A 268 -33.51 -19.18 -3.12
CA LYS A 268 -33.37 -18.55 -4.43
C LYS A 268 -34.26 -19.22 -5.47
N SER A 269 -34.35 -20.55 -5.47
CA SER A 269 -35.21 -21.29 -6.40
C SER A 269 -36.69 -21.02 -6.13
N GLU A 270 -37.08 -20.87 -4.86
CA GLU A 270 -38.44 -20.56 -4.44
C GLU A 270 -38.83 -19.13 -4.81
N LEU A 271 -37.94 -18.17 -4.54
CA LEU A 271 -38.11 -16.77 -4.94
C LEU A 271 -38.28 -16.64 -6.46
N LEU A 272 -37.42 -17.31 -7.24
CA LEU A 272 -37.50 -17.27 -8.69
C LEU A 272 -38.81 -17.88 -9.20
N LYS A 273 -39.27 -19.00 -8.62
CA LYS A 273 -40.59 -19.57 -8.96
C LYS A 273 -41.72 -18.59 -8.64
N ASN A 274 -41.70 -17.94 -7.48
CA ASN A 274 -42.72 -16.98 -7.09
C ASN A 274 -42.75 -15.75 -8.00
N LEU A 275 -41.62 -15.37 -8.60
CA LEU A 275 -41.51 -14.25 -9.52
C LEU A 275 -41.82 -14.62 -10.99
N THR A 276 -41.67 -15.89 -11.39
CA THR A 276 -41.86 -16.32 -12.79
C THR A 276 -43.19 -17.02 -13.06
N VAL A 277 -43.91 -17.51 -12.04
CA VAL A 277 -45.24 -18.15 -12.24
C VAL A 277 -46.25 -17.11 -12.74
N PRO A 278 -46.89 -17.33 -13.91
CA PRO A 278 -47.92 -16.44 -14.43
C PRO A 278 -49.17 -16.52 -13.54
N SER A 279 -49.38 -15.50 -12.71
CA SER A 279 -50.57 -15.28 -11.92
C SER A 279 -50.95 -13.80 -12.04
N PRO A 280 -52.24 -13.43 -12.06
CA PRO A 280 -52.66 -12.02 -12.09
C PRO A 280 -52.14 -11.21 -10.89
N SER A 281 -51.67 -11.86 -9.82
CA SER A 281 -50.99 -11.23 -8.68
C SER A 281 -49.50 -10.93 -8.90
N ASN A 282 -48.87 -11.53 -9.93
CA ASN A 282 -47.42 -11.58 -10.11
C ASN A 282 -46.91 -10.80 -11.33
N GLU A 283 -47.78 -10.13 -12.09
CA GLU A 283 -47.40 -9.28 -13.23
C GLU A 283 -46.40 -8.18 -12.82
N ALA A 284 -46.54 -7.64 -11.60
CA ALA A 284 -45.60 -6.69 -11.03
C ALA A 284 -44.21 -7.31 -10.77
N GLY A 285 -44.15 -8.61 -10.41
CA GLY A 285 -42.91 -9.35 -10.16
C GLY A 285 -42.15 -9.66 -11.46
N GLN A 286 -42.86 -10.09 -12.50
CA GLN A 286 -42.27 -10.32 -13.83
C GLN A 286 -41.77 -9.01 -14.44
N SER A 287 -42.56 -7.95 -14.38
CA SER A 287 -42.15 -6.62 -14.88
C SER A 287 -40.94 -6.05 -14.12
N ALA A 288 -40.90 -6.21 -12.80
CA ALA A 288 -39.75 -5.81 -11.99
C ALA A 288 -38.49 -6.61 -12.33
N LEU A 289 -38.63 -7.91 -12.59
CA LEU A 289 -37.54 -8.78 -13.01
C LEU A 289 -37.00 -8.37 -14.38
N GLU A 290 -37.88 -8.11 -15.35
CA GLU A 290 -37.50 -7.62 -16.69
C GLU A 290 -36.78 -6.27 -16.62
N HIS A 291 -37.33 -5.33 -15.86
CA HIS A 291 -36.72 -4.00 -15.68
C HIS A 291 -35.35 -4.08 -15.00
N ALA A 292 -35.20 -4.90 -13.97
CA ALA A 292 -33.92 -5.12 -13.30
C ALA A 292 -32.88 -5.73 -14.25
N ASN A 293 -33.28 -6.70 -15.08
CA ASN A 293 -32.39 -7.32 -16.06
C ASN A 293 -31.92 -6.33 -17.13
N GLN A 294 -32.84 -5.52 -17.67
CA GLN A 294 -32.50 -4.47 -18.63
C GLN A 294 -31.57 -3.41 -18.03
N PHE A 295 -31.82 -3.00 -16.78
CA PHE A 295 -30.99 -2.03 -16.08
C PHE A 295 -29.56 -2.55 -15.86
N VAL A 296 -29.41 -3.80 -15.41
CA VAL A 296 -28.09 -4.41 -15.21
C VAL A 296 -27.34 -4.55 -16.54
N LEU A 297 -28.02 -5.01 -17.60
CA LEU A 297 -27.44 -5.14 -18.93
C LEU A 297 -26.96 -3.80 -19.50
N MET A 298 -27.77 -2.75 -19.36
CA MET A 298 -27.39 -1.37 -19.72
C MET A 298 -26.17 -0.90 -18.93
N ARG A 299 -26.10 -1.23 -17.64
CA ARG A 299 -24.97 -0.85 -16.79
C ARG A 299 -23.68 -1.57 -17.17
N VAL A 300 -23.74 -2.87 -17.47
CA VAL A 300 -22.59 -3.66 -17.91
C VAL A 300 -22.05 -3.16 -19.25
N ARG A 301 -22.93 -2.86 -20.22
CA ARG A 301 -22.56 -2.22 -21.50
C ARG A 301 -21.79 -0.91 -21.30
N LYS A 302 -22.29 -0.05 -20.43
CA LYS A 302 -21.63 1.24 -20.12
C LYS A 302 -20.27 1.05 -19.47
N LEU A 303 -20.13 0.06 -18.58
CA LEU A 303 -18.86 -0.25 -17.93
C LEU A 303 -17.81 -0.77 -18.93
N GLU A 304 -18.19 -1.61 -19.88
CA GLU A 304 -17.30 -2.05 -20.95
C GLU A 304 -16.91 -0.91 -21.89
N GLU A 305 -17.86 -0.02 -22.25
CA GLU A 305 -17.56 1.14 -23.08
C GLU A 305 -16.58 2.11 -22.40
N ASP A 306 -16.79 2.39 -21.11
CA ASP A 306 -15.92 3.25 -20.31
C ASP A 306 -14.53 2.63 -20.08
N ALA A 307 -14.45 1.31 -19.92
CA ALA A 307 -13.19 0.59 -19.81
C ALA A 307 -12.42 0.57 -21.14
N LYS A 308 -13.11 0.33 -22.27
CA LYS A 308 -12.53 0.40 -23.61
C LYS A 308 -11.98 1.79 -23.93
N LYS A 309 -12.68 2.86 -23.54
CA LYS A 309 -12.19 4.25 -23.64
C LYS A 309 -10.91 4.51 -22.84
N ARG A 310 -10.67 3.71 -21.79
CA ARG A 310 -9.49 3.80 -20.92
C ARG A 310 -8.41 2.78 -21.26
N GLY A 311 -8.57 2.01 -22.33
CA GLY A 311 -7.64 0.94 -22.72
C GLY A 311 -7.58 -0.23 -21.73
N LEU A 312 -8.62 -0.42 -20.91
CA LEU A 312 -8.73 -1.49 -19.92
C LEU A 312 -9.65 -2.59 -20.46
N GLU A 313 -9.22 -3.85 -20.37
CA GLU A 313 -10.08 -5.00 -20.65
C GLU A 313 -10.93 -5.34 -19.42
N VAL A 314 -12.24 -5.56 -19.62
CA VAL A 314 -13.15 -5.98 -18.55
C VAL A 314 -13.37 -7.49 -18.65
N GLY A 315 -12.74 -8.25 -17.76
CA GLY A 315 -13.14 -9.62 -17.44
C GLY A 315 -13.01 -10.62 -18.60
N GLY A 316 -11.75 -10.91 -18.98
CA GLY A 316 -11.36 -12.10 -19.72
C GLY A 316 -10.67 -13.13 -18.81
N GLU A 317 -11.28 -13.46 -17.67
CA GLU A 317 -10.77 -14.54 -16.80
C GLU A 317 -11.07 -15.90 -17.47
N GLY A 318 -10.14 -16.36 -18.31
CA GLY A 318 -9.93 -17.78 -18.64
C GLY A 318 -11.09 -18.58 -19.23
N GLY A 319 -12.14 -17.96 -19.78
CA GLY A 319 -13.30 -18.65 -20.34
C GLY A 319 -13.83 -18.01 -21.61
N HIS A 320 -14.36 -18.85 -22.51
CA HIS A 320 -14.75 -18.53 -23.90
C HIS A 320 -15.85 -17.45 -24.08
N LEU A 321 -16.32 -16.82 -22.99
CA LEU A 321 -17.40 -15.82 -22.98
C LEU A 321 -17.03 -14.66 -22.03
N THR A 322 -16.98 -13.45 -22.58
CA THR A 322 -16.83 -12.19 -21.82
C THR A 322 -17.99 -11.98 -20.86
N THR A 323 -17.78 -11.15 -19.83
CA THR A 323 -18.80 -10.86 -18.81
C THR A 323 -20.10 -10.33 -19.45
N LEU A 324 -20.00 -9.45 -20.45
CA LEU A 324 -21.16 -8.97 -21.21
C LEU A 324 -21.87 -10.09 -21.98
N ALA A 325 -21.15 -10.98 -22.65
CA ALA A 325 -21.78 -12.09 -23.38
C ALA A 325 -22.58 -13.03 -22.45
N ARG A 326 -22.10 -13.26 -21.21
CA ARG A 326 -22.82 -14.06 -20.21
C ARG A 326 -24.09 -13.35 -19.73
N VAL A 327 -23.99 -12.06 -19.46
CA VAL A 327 -25.12 -11.22 -19.00
C VAL A 327 -26.18 -11.07 -20.10
N GLU A 328 -25.78 -10.90 -21.36
CA GLU A 328 -26.69 -10.83 -22.51
C GLU A 328 -27.41 -12.16 -22.74
N LYS A 329 -26.69 -13.28 -22.65
CA LYS A 329 -27.30 -14.62 -22.76
C LYS A 329 -28.32 -14.85 -21.64
N ALA A 330 -27.96 -14.54 -20.39
CA ALA A 330 -28.86 -14.70 -19.24
C ALA A 330 -30.09 -13.79 -19.33
N ALA A 331 -29.92 -12.54 -19.77
CA ALA A 331 -31.04 -11.62 -19.99
C ALA A 331 -31.99 -12.10 -21.09
N ALA A 332 -31.49 -12.79 -22.12
CA ALA A 332 -32.32 -13.35 -23.20
C ALA A 332 -33.12 -14.60 -22.76
N GLU A 333 -32.67 -15.31 -21.72
CA GLU A 333 -33.35 -16.51 -21.20
C GLU A 333 -34.61 -16.20 -20.38
N ILE A 334 -34.86 -14.93 -20.01
CA ILE A 334 -36.08 -14.52 -19.30
C ILE A 334 -37.35 -14.82 -20.11
N ASN A 335 -37.32 -14.60 -21.42
CA ASN A 335 -38.42 -14.85 -22.34
C ASN A 335 -38.73 -16.35 -22.53
N LYS A 336 -37.85 -17.22 -22.02
CA LYS A 336 -38.00 -18.68 -22.07
C LYS A 336 -38.40 -19.27 -20.70
N GLY A 337 -38.81 -18.43 -19.75
CA GLY A 337 -39.15 -18.84 -18.38
C GLY A 337 -37.93 -18.97 -17.45
N GLY A 338 -36.76 -18.49 -17.85
CA GLY A 338 -35.56 -18.44 -17.01
C GLY A 338 -35.59 -17.26 -16.04
N GLY A 339 -34.88 -17.37 -14.90
CA GLY A 339 -34.77 -16.29 -13.90
C GLY A 339 -33.94 -15.08 -14.32
N GLY A 340 -33.58 -14.95 -15.60
CA GLY A 340 -32.71 -13.89 -16.11
C GLY A 340 -31.30 -13.93 -15.49
N ILE A 341 -30.69 -12.76 -15.31
CA ILE A 341 -29.40 -12.56 -14.63
C ILE A 341 -29.45 -13.03 -13.17
N LEU A 342 -30.62 -12.93 -12.51
CA LEU A 342 -30.80 -13.50 -11.17
C LEU A 342 -30.76 -15.03 -11.17
N GLY A 343 -31.07 -15.67 -12.30
CA GLY A 343 -30.97 -17.11 -12.52
C GLY A 343 -29.55 -17.63 -12.68
N LEU A 344 -28.54 -16.76 -12.83
CA LEU A 344 -27.13 -17.18 -12.87
C LEU A 344 -26.78 -17.87 -11.54
N SER A 345 -26.62 -19.19 -11.61
CA SER A 345 -26.14 -20.00 -10.50
C SER A 345 -24.63 -19.81 -10.38
N ASN A 346 -24.19 -19.27 -9.25
CA ASN A 346 -22.82 -18.95 -8.87
C ASN A 346 -22.31 -17.61 -9.45
N GLY A 347 -22.22 -16.59 -8.58
CA GLY A 347 -21.36 -15.45 -8.86
C GLY A 347 -19.92 -15.95 -8.93
N ALA A 348 -19.27 -15.75 -10.08
CA ALA A 348 -17.82 -15.71 -10.30
C ALA A 348 -16.94 -16.53 -9.32
N GLY A 349 -17.21 -17.83 -9.17
CA GLY A 349 -16.43 -18.69 -8.28
C GLY A 349 -16.79 -20.15 -8.45
N ASN A 350 -16.13 -20.78 -9.42
CA ASN A 350 -15.59 -22.13 -9.24
C ASN A 350 -14.07 -21.99 -9.20
#